data_AF-A0AAU4BNY4-F1
#
_entry.id   AF-A0AAU4BNY4-F1
#
_cell.length_a   1.000
_cell.length_b   1.000
_cell.length_c   1.000
_cell.angle_alpha   90.00
_cell.angle_beta   90.00
_cell.angle_gamma   90.00
#
_symmetry.space_group_name_H-M   'P 1'
#
loop_
_entity.id
_entity.type
_entity.pdbx_description
1 polymer ?
#
loop_
_entity_poly.entity_id
_entity_poly.type
_entity_poly.pdbx_seq_one_letter_code
_entity_poly.pdbx_strand_id
1 'polypeptide(L)'
;MNAERDAHWYAAEAVAAAVAHAMLVQPGRDDVKAAIERDDWPRAVAAAAECLRWIALCQEVLGGRSAARTSLEVDLLIAGGGPTGPTGPPRAPDARGALDTADPLEPLRSMTPGTDATRADAERAAAAVAAADAALRAELPLRMPVRRTPTGHRPAAEAVSQLERLRHRLGLAPFDWEAWIG
;
A
#
# COMPACT_ATOMS: atom_id res chain seq x y z
N MET A 1 24.10 -8.20 7.26
CA MET A 1 24.26 -8.50 5.83
C MET A 1 23.25 -7.60 5.11
N ASN A 2 23.71 -6.52 4.48
CA ASN A 2 22.82 -5.63 3.72
C ASN A 2 22.13 -6.48 2.67
N ALA A 3 20.79 -6.55 2.70
CA ALA A 3 20.05 -6.98 1.53
C ALA A 3 20.30 -5.89 0.49
N GLU A 4 21.30 -6.12 -0.34
CA GLU A 4 21.66 -5.24 -1.44
C GLU A 4 20.37 -5.06 -2.27
N ARG A 5 19.90 -3.82 -2.40
CA ARG A 5 18.75 -3.44 -3.24
C ARG A 5 19.15 -3.63 -4.71
N ASP A 6 19.41 -4.87 -5.07
CA ASP A 6 19.88 -5.30 -6.36
C ASP A 6 18.71 -5.35 -7.36
N ALA A 7 19.02 -5.69 -8.60
CA ALA A 7 18.01 -5.82 -9.65
C ALA A 7 16.91 -6.84 -9.31
N HIS A 8 17.20 -7.83 -8.46
CA HIS A 8 16.23 -8.82 -7.98
C HIS A 8 15.24 -8.18 -7.00
N TRP A 9 15.71 -7.43 -6.00
CA TRP A 9 14.82 -6.73 -5.06
C TRP A 9 13.90 -5.73 -5.79
N TYR A 10 14.47 -4.96 -6.73
CA TYR A 10 13.69 -4.03 -7.55
C TYR A 10 12.62 -4.74 -8.37
N ALA A 11 12.96 -5.83 -9.06
CA ALA A 11 12.04 -6.59 -9.90
C ALA A 11 11.00 -7.41 -9.08
N ALA A 12 11.33 -7.77 -7.84
CA ALA A 12 10.50 -8.63 -7.01
C ALA A 12 9.52 -7.87 -6.12
N GLU A 13 10.02 -6.91 -5.33
CA GLU A 13 9.26 -6.30 -4.22
C GLU A 13 8.93 -4.84 -4.53
N ALA A 14 9.88 -4.09 -5.09
CA ALA A 14 9.73 -2.65 -5.29
C ALA A 14 8.71 -2.31 -6.40
N VAL A 15 8.68 -3.09 -7.48
CA VAL A 15 7.62 -2.96 -8.50
C VAL A 15 6.28 -3.46 -7.96
N ALA A 16 6.29 -4.46 -7.09
CA ALA A 16 5.09 -4.98 -6.48
C ALA A 16 4.36 -3.89 -5.67
N ALA A 17 5.08 -3.16 -4.81
CA ALA A 17 4.54 -2.01 -4.09
C ALA A 17 3.97 -0.94 -5.05
N ALA A 18 4.64 -0.67 -6.17
CA ALA A 18 4.15 0.28 -7.18
C ALA A 18 2.86 -0.20 -7.88
N VAL A 19 2.72 -1.50 -8.10
CA VAL A 19 1.50 -2.11 -8.66
C VAL A 19 0.36 -2.05 -7.66
N ALA A 20 0.57 -2.45 -6.39
CA ALA A 20 -0.44 -2.32 -5.34
C ALA A 20 -0.90 -0.87 -5.18
N HIS A 21 0.04 0.08 -5.18
CA HIS A 21 -0.27 1.49 -5.15
C HIS A 21 -1.21 1.91 -6.30
N ALA A 22 -0.87 1.53 -7.54
CA ALA A 22 -1.68 1.86 -8.70
C ALA A 22 -3.04 1.16 -8.72
N MET A 23 -3.13 -0.08 -8.24
CA MET A 23 -4.34 -0.88 -8.34
C MET A 23 -5.30 -0.70 -7.16
N LEU A 24 -4.80 -0.37 -5.98
CA LEU A 24 -5.55 -0.44 -4.73
C LEU A 24 -5.58 0.91 -4.00
N VAL A 25 -4.43 1.60 -3.90
CA VAL A 25 -4.37 2.91 -3.21
C VAL A 25 -5.02 4.00 -4.05
N GLN A 26 -4.62 4.13 -5.31
CA GLN A 26 -5.12 5.21 -6.17
C GLN A 26 -6.64 5.14 -6.42
N PRO A 27 -7.26 3.98 -6.72
CA PRO A 27 -8.72 3.89 -6.81
C PRO A 27 -9.42 4.11 -5.46
N GLY A 28 -8.85 3.61 -4.36
CA GLY A 28 -9.41 3.86 -3.02
C GLY A 28 -9.48 5.35 -2.68
N ARG A 29 -8.51 6.16 -3.12
CA ARG A 29 -8.56 7.63 -2.99
C ARG A 29 -9.73 8.26 -3.75
N ASP A 30 -10.01 7.76 -4.96
CA ASP A 30 -11.16 8.21 -5.73
C ASP A 30 -12.48 7.81 -5.06
N ASP A 31 -12.54 6.61 -4.46
CA ASP A 31 -13.71 6.14 -3.71
C ASP A 31 -13.97 6.99 -2.45
N VAL A 32 -12.92 7.36 -1.69
CA VAL A 32 -13.03 8.30 -0.56
C VAL A 32 -13.61 9.63 -1.01
N LYS A 33 -13.05 10.22 -2.08
CA LYS A 33 -13.50 11.49 -2.63
C LYS A 33 -14.96 11.40 -3.09
N ALA A 34 -15.31 10.34 -3.81
CA ALA A 34 -16.65 10.14 -4.34
C ALA A 34 -17.69 9.85 -3.25
N ALA A 35 -17.29 9.32 -2.09
CA ALA A 35 -18.17 9.17 -0.93
C ALA A 35 -18.40 10.52 -0.23
N ILE A 36 -17.35 11.34 -0.07
CA ILE A 36 -17.46 12.71 0.46
C ILE A 36 -18.38 13.58 -0.41
N GLU A 37 -18.24 13.52 -1.73
CA GLU A 37 -19.09 14.26 -2.67
C GLU A 37 -20.58 13.87 -2.61
N ARG A 38 -20.89 12.70 -2.04
CA ARG A 38 -22.26 12.18 -1.86
C ARG A 38 -22.80 12.35 -0.45
N ASP A 39 -22.07 13.05 0.41
CA ASP A 39 -22.35 13.14 1.85
C ASP A 39 -22.46 11.77 2.57
N ASP A 40 -21.79 10.74 2.04
CA ASP A 40 -21.76 9.37 2.60
C ASP A 40 -20.51 9.19 3.48
N TRP A 41 -20.56 9.79 4.68
CA TRP A 41 -19.42 9.83 5.60
C TRP A 41 -18.98 8.45 6.11
N PRO A 42 -19.89 7.53 6.50
CA PRO A 42 -19.52 6.17 6.84
C PRO A 42 -18.71 5.48 5.74
N ARG A 43 -19.15 5.63 4.49
CA ARG A 43 -18.44 5.04 3.35
C ARG A 43 -17.11 5.72 3.08
N ALA A 44 -17.01 7.04 3.26
CA ALA A 44 -15.75 7.76 3.11
C ALA A 44 -14.70 7.27 4.12
N VAL A 45 -15.11 7.08 5.38
CA VAL A 45 -14.24 6.53 6.44
C VAL A 45 -13.87 5.08 6.15
N ALA A 46 -14.81 4.23 5.73
CA ALA A 46 -14.51 2.84 5.38
C ALA A 46 -13.53 2.74 4.19
N ALA A 47 -13.75 3.51 3.13
CA ALA A 47 -12.86 3.55 1.97
C ALA A 47 -11.47 4.09 2.34
N ALA A 48 -11.39 5.05 3.27
CA ALA A 48 -10.11 5.59 3.74
C ALA A 48 -9.34 4.55 4.57
N ALA A 49 -10.02 3.77 5.41
CA ALA A 49 -9.41 2.68 6.17
C ALA A 49 -8.81 1.61 5.24
N GLU A 50 -9.55 1.19 4.21
CA GLU A 50 -9.06 0.26 3.20
C GLU A 50 -7.86 0.84 2.43
N CYS A 51 -7.92 2.12 2.06
CA CYS A 51 -6.81 2.79 1.39
C CYS A 51 -5.54 2.83 2.25
N LEU A 52 -5.66 3.16 3.54
CA LEU A 52 -4.54 3.19 4.49
C LEU A 52 -3.94 1.80 4.74
N ARG A 53 -4.77 0.75 4.77
CA ARG A 53 -4.28 -0.65 4.82
C ARG A 53 -3.36 -0.96 3.63
N TRP A 54 -3.76 -0.58 2.42
CA TRP A 54 -2.94 -0.82 1.22
C TRP A 54 -1.68 0.03 1.19
N ILE A 55 -1.72 1.26 1.72
CA ILE A 55 -0.53 2.10 1.88
C ILE A 55 0.46 1.43 2.84
N ALA A 56 0.00 0.93 3.99
CA ALA A 56 0.84 0.24 4.95
C ALA A 56 1.48 -1.02 4.36
N LEU A 57 0.73 -1.81 3.60
CA LEU A 57 1.29 -2.95 2.85
C LEU A 57 2.44 -2.51 1.93
N CYS A 58 2.24 -1.45 1.14
CA CYS A 58 3.28 -0.94 0.25
C CYS A 58 4.53 -0.51 1.01
N GLN A 59 4.39 0.15 2.16
CA GLN A 59 5.50 0.58 3.01
C GLN A 59 6.26 -0.60 3.60
N GLU A 60 5.57 -1.64 4.06
CA GLU A 60 6.20 -2.86 4.56
C GLU A 60 7.00 -3.60 3.47
N VAL A 61 6.45 -3.66 2.24
CA VAL A 61 7.14 -4.25 1.08
C VAL A 61 8.39 -3.45 0.70
N LEU A 62 8.29 -2.12 0.67
CA LEU A 62 9.45 -1.24 0.44
C LEU A 62 10.49 -1.33 1.57
N GLY A 63 10.05 -1.67 2.78
CA GLY A 63 10.90 -1.99 3.93
C GLY A 63 11.60 -3.35 3.87
N GLY A 64 11.38 -4.13 2.80
CA GLY A 64 12.03 -5.42 2.56
C GLY A 64 11.27 -6.64 3.05
N ARG A 65 9.99 -6.51 3.45
CA ARG A 65 9.13 -7.66 3.72
C ARG A 65 8.55 -8.21 2.42
N SER A 66 8.34 -9.52 2.36
CA SER A 66 7.74 -10.15 1.19
C SER A 66 6.24 -9.89 1.14
N ALA A 67 5.77 -9.35 0.02
CA ALA A 67 4.38 -8.93 -0.11
C ALA A 67 3.32 -10.03 0.13
N ALA A 68 3.61 -11.28 -0.21
CA ALA A 68 2.69 -12.42 0.00
C ALA A 68 2.48 -12.76 1.49
N ARG A 69 3.46 -12.48 2.36
CA ARG A 69 3.32 -12.65 3.81
C ARG A 69 2.68 -11.44 4.47
N THR A 70 2.86 -10.26 3.87
CA THR A 70 2.53 -9.00 4.50
C THR A 70 1.03 -8.66 4.48
N SER A 71 0.21 -9.12 3.52
CA SER A 71 -1.24 -8.88 3.57
C SER A 71 -1.88 -9.46 4.85
N LEU A 72 -1.59 -10.74 5.13
CA LEU A 72 -2.04 -11.41 6.35
C LEU A 72 -1.43 -10.80 7.62
N GLU A 73 -0.14 -10.46 7.60
CA GLU A 73 0.51 -9.80 8.75
C GLU A 73 -0.10 -8.43 9.04
N VAL A 74 -0.42 -7.62 8.02
CA VAL A 74 -1.12 -6.34 8.18
C VAL A 74 -2.50 -6.54 8.81
N ASP A 75 -3.24 -7.57 8.39
CA ASP A 75 -4.56 -7.87 8.97
C ASP A 75 -4.49 -8.30 10.42
N LEU A 76 -3.49 -9.11 10.77
CA LEU A 76 -3.22 -9.49 12.15
C LEU A 76 -2.77 -8.28 12.98
N LEU A 77 -2.00 -7.35 12.43
CA LEU A 77 -1.56 -6.12 13.11
C LEU A 77 -2.70 -5.09 13.28
N ILE A 78 -3.66 -5.07 12.36
CA ILE A 78 -4.89 -4.29 12.46
C ILE A 78 -5.80 -4.90 13.54
N ALA A 79 -6.06 -6.21 13.47
CA ALA A 79 -6.95 -6.92 14.39
C ALA A 79 -6.37 -7.02 15.82
N GLY A 80 -5.04 -7.12 15.95
CA GLY A 80 -4.37 -7.31 17.23
C GLY A 80 -4.19 -6.05 18.07
N GLY A 81 -4.42 -4.85 17.52
CA GLY A 81 -4.36 -3.57 18.24
C GLY A 81 -3.01 -3.22 18.91
N GLY A 82 -1.97 -4.04 18.75
CA GLY A 82 -0.66 -3.84 19.36
C GLY A 82 0.20 -2.87 18.54
N PRO A 83 1.11 -2.10 19.16
CA PRO A 83 2.00 -1.17 18.43
C PRO A 83 2.70 -1.89 17.28
N THR A 84 2.81 -1.28 16.08
CA THR A 84 3.73 -1.81 15.06
C THR A 84 5.15 -1.35 15.44
N GLY A 85 5.68 -2.02 16.45
CA GLY A 85 7.10 -2.09 16.76
C GLY A 85 7.61 -3.49 16.41
N PRO A 86 8.92 -3.67 16.16
CA PRO A 86 9.45 -4.86 15.53
C PRO A 86 9.29 -6.08 16.44
N THR A 87 8.27 -6.90 16.20
CA THR A 87 8.24 -8.30 16.64
C THR A 87 8.80 -9.24 15.56
N GLY A 88 9.16 -8.71 14.39
CA GLY A 88 10.05 -9.34 13.41
C GLY A 88 11.48 -8.84 13.56
N PRO A 89 12.48 -9.54 12.98
CA PRO A 89 13.86 -9.07 12.98
C PRO A 89 13.93 -7.61 12.50
N PRO A 90 14.82 -6.78 13.07
CA PRO A 90 14.88 -5.35 12.78
C PRO A 90 14.98 -5.10 11.27
N ARG A 91 14.19 -4.13 10.76
CA ARG A 91 14.32 -3.65 9.38
C ARG A 91 15.79 -3.33 9.13
N ALA A 92 16.35 -3.88 8.06
CA ALA A 92 17.68 -3.48 7.63
C ALA A 92 17.66 -1.96 7.40
N PRO A 93 18.67 -1.21 7.88
CA PRO A 93 18.73 0.22 7.64
C PRO A 93 18.62 0.49 6.14
N ASP A 94 17.88 1.53 5.78
CA ASP A 94 17.89 2.00 4.40
C ASP A 94 19.30 2.47 4.01
N ALA A 95 19.53 2.73 2.73
CA ALA A 95 20.82 3.21 2.23
C ALA A 95 21.28 4.57 2.84
N ARG A 96 20.47 5.18 3.72
CA ARG A 96 20.73 6.45 4.41
C ARG A 96 20.90 6.28 5.93
N GLY A 97 20.83 5.05 6.46
CA GLY A 97 21.06 4.77 7.88
C GLY A 97 19.94 5.22 8.81
N ALA A 98 18.76 5.59 8.28
CA ALA A 98 17.62 5.99 9.10
C ALA A 98 16.73 4.78 9.41
N LEU A 99 16.58 4.46 10.70
CA LEU A 99 15.46 3.65 11.17
C LEU A 99 14.23 4.54 11.08
N ASP A 100 13.42 4.39 10.03
CA ASP A 100 12.13 5.05 10.00
C ASP A 100 11.20 4.34 10.99
N THR A 101 11.02 4.98 12.16
CA THR A 101 10.28 4.46 13.32
C THR A 101 8.80 4.79 13.27
N ALA A 102 8.30 5.41 12.19
CA ALA A 102 6.88 5.71 12.05
C ALA A 102 6.08 4.42 11.82
N ASP A 103 5.11 4.16 12.70
CA ASP A 103 4.15 3.05 12.58
C ASP A 103 3.24 3.30 11.35
N PRO A 104 3.33 2.49 10.28
CA PRO A 104 2.53 2.71 9.07
C PRO A 104 1.03 2.49 9.28
N LEU A 105 0.62 1.85 10.39
CA LEU A 105 -0.78 1.65 10.76
C LEU A 105 -1.33 2.72 11.70
N GLU A 106 -0.50 3.63 12.21
CA GLU A 106 -0.96 4.68 13.13
C GLU A 106 -2.12 5.53 12.55
N PRO A 107 -2.07 5.98 11.27
CA PRO A 107 -3.19 6.69 10.68
C PRO A 107 -4.48 5.88 10.70
N LEU A 108 -4.39 4.56 10.46
CA LEU A 108 -5.54 3.65 10.44
C LEU A 108 -6.10 3.41 11.85
N ARG A 109 -5.25 3.27 12.86
CA ARG A 109 -5.66 3.09 14.26
C ARG A 109 -6.32 4.32 14.86
N SER A 110 -5.93 5.50 14.38
CA SER A 110 -6.50 6.77 14.82
C SER A 110 -7.90 7.06 14.24
N MET A 111 -8.41 6.20 13.34
CA MET A 111 -9.69 6.43 12.68
C MET A 111 -10.89 6.13 13.57
N THR A 112 -11.89 7.00 13.50
CA THR A 112 -13.23 6.75 14.02
C THR A 112 -13.89 5.59 13.25
N PRO A 113 -14.55 4.63 13.92
CA PRO A 113 -15.35 3.61 13.25
C PRO A 113 -16.43 4.22 12.35
N GLY A 114 -16.66 3.62 11.17
CA GLY A 114 -17.55 4.18 10.14
C GLY A 114 -19.03 4.32 10.54
N THR A 115 -19.52 3.55 11.51
CA THR A 115 -20.96 3.51 11.87
C THR A 115 -21.53 4.83 12.35
N ASP A 116 -20.71 5.70 12.94
CA ASP A 116 -21.11 7.03 13.46
C ASP A 116 -20.28 8.17 12.83
N ALA A 117 -19.69 7.93 11.66
CA ALA A 117 -18.79 8.88 11.02
C ALA A 117 -19.50 10.19 10.69
N THR A 118 -18.91 11.30 11.12
CA THR A 118 -19.33 12.64 10.73
C THR A 118 -18.59 13.12 9.48
N ARG A 119 -19.03 14.24 8.90
CA ARG A 119 -18.27 14.95 7.88
C ARG A 119 -16.84 15.25 8.30
N ALA A 120 -16.64 15.67 9.56
CA ALA A 120 -15.31 15.95 10.08
C ALA A 120 -14.44 14.69 10.17
N ASP A 121 -15.02 13.53 10.48
CA ASP A 121 -14.31 12.24 10.44
C ASP A 121 -13.89 11.89 9.02
N ALA A 122 -14.79 12.05 8.05
CA ALA A 122 -14.50 11.78 6.64
C ALA A 122 -13.40 12.71 6.10
N GLU A 123 -13.45 14.01 6.42
CA GLU A 123 -12.43 14.99 6.02
C GLU A 123 -11.07 14.68 6.67
N ARG A 124 -11.04 14.31 7.96
CA ARG A 124 -9.81 13.85 8.64
C ARG A 124 -9.24 12.59 8.01
N ALA A 125 -10.09 11.60 7.72
CA ALA A 125 -9.67 10.34 7.10
C ALA A 125 -9.11 10.58 5.69
N ALA A 126 -9.74 11.45 4.90
CA ALA A 126 -9.24 11.84 3.59
C ALA A 126 -7.89 12.57 3.67
N ALA A 127 -7.71 13.46 4.65
CA ALA A 127 -6.43 14.13 4.89
C ALA A 127 -5.32 13.14 5.29
N ALA A 128 -5.63 12.16 6.14
CA ALA A 128 -4.71 11.11 6.54
C ALA A 128 -4.27 10.26 5.33
N VAL A 129 -5.22 9.83 4.50
CA VAL A 129 -4.93 9.12 3.24
C VAL A 129 -4.04 9.98 2.32
N ALA A 130 -4.37 11.26 2.14
CA ALA A 130 -3.60 12.14 1.27
C ALA A 130 -2.15 12.33 1.76
N ALA A 131 -1.94 12.47 3.07
CA ALA A 131 -0.61 12.59 3.67
C ALA A 131 0.19 11.29 3.53
N ALA A 132 -0.41 10.15 3.86
CA ALA A 132 0.23 8.84 3.78
C ALA A 132 0.59 8.45 2.34
N ASP A 133 -0.31 8.73 1.39
CA ASP A 133 -0.08 8.50 -0.04
C ASP A 133 1.00 9.43 -0.61
N ALA A 134 1.07 10.69 -0.14
CA ALA A 134 2.15 11.60 -0.54
C ALA A 134 3.52 11.09 -0.07
N ALA A 135 3.61 10.59 1.17
CA ALA A 135 4.82 9.97 1.70
C ALA A 135 5.22 8.72 0.90
N LEU A 136 4.28 7.79 0.69
CA LEU A 136 4.53 6.58 -0.11
C LEU A 136 4.99 6.92 -1.54
N ARG A 137 4.38 7.91 -2.20
CA ARG A 137 4.79 8.34 -3.55
C ARG A 137 6.18 8.99 -3.63
N ALA A 138 6.75 9.40 -2.50
CA ALA A 138 8.14 9.85 -2.41
C ALA A 138 9.13 8.68 -2.30
N GLU A 139 8.67 7.52 -1.80
CA GLU A 139 9.48 6.31 -1.61
C GLU A 139 9.36 5.32 -2.77
N LEU A 140 8.26 5.35 -3.52
CA LEU A 140 8.04 4.46 -4.65
C LEU A 140 9.15 4.62 -5.71
N PRO A 141 9.83 3.53 -6.10
CA PRO A 141 10.95 3.58 -7.05
C PRO A 141 10.49 3.92 -8.47
N LEU A 142 9.22 3.71 -8.76
CA LEU A 142 8.58 3.99 -10.04
C LEU A 142 7.14 4.40 -9.82
N ARG A 143 6.66 5.36 -10.61
CA ARG A 143 5.28 5.83 -10.57
C ARG A 143 4.51 5.19 -11.71
N MET A 144 3.56 4.33 -11.35
CA MET A 144 2.66 3.74 -12.32
C MET A 144 1.46 4.66 -12.56
N PRO A 145 1.18 5.06 -13.81
CA PRO A 145 0.02 5.86 -14.12
C PRO A 145 -1.25 5.02 -13.91
N VAL A 146 -2.18 5.52 -13.10
CA VAL A 146 -3.55 4.99 -13.10
C VAL A 146 -4.26 5.44 -14.34
N ARG A 147 -4.84 4.47 -15.06
CA ARG A 147 -6.03 4.71 -15.86
C ARG A 147 -6.97 3.52 -15.78
N ARG A 148 -8.09 3.68 -15.07
CA ARG A 148 -9.36 3.10 -15.52
C ARG A 148 -9.72 3.89 -16.79
N THR A 149 -9.47 3.31 -17.96
CA THR A 149 -9.99 3.89 -19.19
C THR A 149 -11.46 3.46 -19.35
N PRO A 150 -12.34 4.30 -19.92
CA PRO A 150 -13.71 3.90 -20.29
C PRO A 150 -13.74 2.67 -21.21
N THR A 151 -12.63 2.36 -21.87
CA THR A 151 -12.45 1.26 -22.83
C THR A 151 -11.84 -0.01 -22.21
N GLY A 152 -11.63 -0.06 -20.89
CA GLY A 152 -11.12 -1.26 -20.20
C GLY A 152 -9.62 -1.53 -20.38
N HIS A 153 -8.88 -0.66 -21.07
CA HIS A 153 -7.43 -0.73 -21.15
C HIS A 153 -6.82 -0.37 -19.79
N ARG A 154 -6.04 -1.29 -19.21
CA ARG A 154 -5.35 -1.14 -17.92
C ARG A 154 -3.84 -1.04 -18.18
N PRO A 155 -3.25 0.16 -18.32
CA PRO A 155 -1.80 0.32 -18.39
C PRO A 155 -1.06 -0.35 -17.22
N ALA A 156 -1.70 -0.42 -16.06
CA ALA A 156 -1.20 -1.19 -14.92
C ALA A 156 -1.09 -2.70 -15.22
N ALA A 157 -2.05 -3.29 -15.94
CA ALA A 157 -1.97 -4.69 -16.35
C ALA A 157 -0.88 -4.94 -17.40
N GLU A 158 -0.62 -3.98 -18.29
CA GLU A 158 0.51 -4.07 -19.23
C GLU A 158 1.86 -3.95 -18.49
N ALA A 159 1.98 -3.03 -17.54
CA ALA A 159 3.17 -2.93 -16.70
C ALA A 159 3.37 -4.19 -15.83
N VAL A 160 2.30 -4.78 -15.32
CA VAL A 160 2.30 -6.10 -14.67
C VAL A 160 2.77 -7.18 -15.64
N SER A 161 2.27 -7.21 -16.88
CA SER A 161 2.72 -8.16 -17.89
C SER A 161 4.20 -7.98 -18.24
N GLN A 162 4.67 -6.74 -18.35
CA GLN A 162 6.08 -6.42 -18.58
C GLN A 162 6.97 -6.86 -17.40
N LEU A 163 6.46 -6.74 -16.18
CA LEU A 163 7.12 -7.16 -14.96
C LEU A 163 7.20 -8.69 -14.86
N GLU A 164 6.13 -9.41 -15.17
CA GLU A 164 6.13 -10.87 -15.26
C GLU A 164 7.17 -11.36 -16.28
N ARG A 165 7.24 -10.69 -17.44
CA ARG A 165 8.30 -10.95 -18.45
C ARG A 165 9.70 -10.67 -17.92
N LEU A 166 9.89 -9.64 -17.11
CA LEU A 166 11.18 -9.35 -16.48
C LEU A 166 11.54 -10.42 -15.43
N ARG A 167 10.61 -10.78 -14.54
CA ARG A 167 10.79 -11.82 -13.53
C ARG A 167 11.16 -13.15 -14.13
N HIS A 168 10.44 -13.57 -15.18
CA HIS A 168 10.75 -14.80 -15.90
C HIS A 168 12.17 -14.79 -16.48
N ARG A 169 12.61 -13.67 -17.09
CA ARG A 169 13.99 -13.52 -17.60
C ARG A 169 15.05 -13.56 -16.49
N LEU A 170 14.68 -13.18 -15.27
CA LEU A 170 15.55 -13.23 -14.09
C LEU A 170 15.48 -14.58 -13.35
N GLY A 171 14.70 -15.55 -13.82
CA GLY A 171 14.52 -16.85 -13.16
C GLY A 171 13.64 -16.78 -11.90
N LEU A 172 12.88 -15.70 -11.73
CA LEU A 172 11.96 -15.51 -10.61
C LEU A 172 10.60 -16.17 -10.90
N ALA A 173 9.95 -16.66 -9.85
CA ALA A 173 8.59 -17.19 -9.94
C ALA A 173 7.58 -16.09 -10.38
N PRO A 174 6.43 -16.45 -10.97
CA PRO A 174 5.35 -15.50 -11.24
C PRO A 174 4.87 -14.79 -9.96
N PHE A 175 4.18 -13.66 -10.10
CA PHE A 175 3.48 -13.11 -8.93
C PHE A 175 2.36 -14.05 -8.48
N ASP A 176 2.34 -14.31 -7.18
CA ASP A 176 1.18 -14.89 -6.52
C ASP A 176 0.20 -13.77 -6.18
N TRP A 177 -0.68 -13.48 -7.12
CA TRP A 177 -1.72 -12.46 -6.97
C TRP A 177 -2.73 -12.86 -5.90
N GLU A 178 -3.02 -14.14 -5.73
CA GLU A 178 -4.02 -14.61 -4.75
C GLU A 178 -3.56 -14.31 -3.33
N ALA A 179 -2.25 -14.37 -3.05
CA ALA A 179 -1.68 -13.96 -1.77
C ALA A 179 -1.85 -12.46 -1.44
N TRP A 180 -2.25 -11.62 -2.41
CA TRP A 180 -2.39 -10.17 -2.23
C TRP A 180 -3.84 -9.71 -2.02
N ILE A 181 -4.79 -10.41 -2.63
CA ILE A 181 -6.23 -10.10 -2.58
C ILE A 181 -7.01 -10.98 -1.60
N GLY A 182 -6.35 -12.03 -1.06
CA GLY A 182 -6.89 -12.91 -0.02
C GLY A 182 -6.87 -12.29 1.37
#